data_AF-A0A212F5F2-F1
#
_entry.id   AF-A0A212F5F2-F1
#
_cell.length_a   1.000
_cell.length_b   1.000
_cell.length_c   1.000
_cell.angle_alpha   90.00
_cell.angle_beta   90.00
_cell.angle_gamma   90.00
#
_symmetry.space_group_name_H-M   'P 1'
#
loop_
_entity.id
_entity.type
_entity.pdbx_description
1 polymer ?
#
loop_
_entity_poly.entity_id
_entity_poly.type
_entity_poly.pdbx_seq_one_letter_code
_entity_poly.pdbx_strand_id
1 'polypeptide(L)'
;MELSELSDPLIHSTYGYGSQGLINLMLTGRAVAHVWDHEQVVGGLRLRGIENQNDIGFLTIMEHMQYCTVGSFYKNPKHPVWVLASETHLTVLFSFERRLAAPETAGESAERIFRSFDPEGNNFIPSAALQDVLCAADLVSEPEYVELMRRKLDSENLGIILLSAFMDEFFPGSERGAPDTFTLHHYNGLSRSNPGGRVVYRTGRAALLECPMRAATTDPMLTCLQTKWPSIDVVWDDGQSPSLN
;
A
#
# COMPACT_ATOMS: atom_id res chain seq x y z
N MET A 1 18.75 -3.50 22.85
CA MET A 1 17.66 -4.03 23.70
C MET A 1 16.58 -4.53 22.75
N GLU A 2 16.81 -5.69 22.13
CA GLU A 2 15.92 -6.35 21.14
C GLU A 2 15.01 -7.42 21.80
N LEU A 3 15.04 -7.52 23.14
CA LEU A 3 14.55 -8.69 23.87
C LEU A 3 13.04 -8.69 24.20
N SER A 4 12.30 -7.60 23.96
CA SER A 4 10.88 -7.52 24.36
C SER A 4 9.90 -8.05 23.32
N GLU A 5 10.20 -7.93 22.02
CA GLU A 5 9.26 -8.36 20.96
C GLU A 5 9.17 -9.89 20.82
N LEU A 6 10.15 -10.63 21.33
CA LEU A 6 10.16 -12.10 21.33
C LEU A 6 9.41 -12.72 22.54
N SER A 7 8.89 -11.91 23.47
CA SER A 7 8.24 -12.41 24.68
C SER A 7 6.72 -12.53 24.56
N ASP A 8 6.09 -11.86 23.59
CA ASP A 8 4.64 -11.94 23.44
C ASP A 8 4.25 -13.19 22.63
N PRO A 9 3.33 -14.02 23.16
CA PRO A 9 2.93 -15.23 22.47
C PRO A 9 2.19 -14.89 21.17
N LEU A 10 2.50 -15.63 20.10
CA LEU A 10 1.84 -15.47 18.80
C LEU A 10 0.34 -15.77 18.83
N ILE A 11 -0.09 -16.56 19.82
CA ILE A 11 -1.50 -16.85 20.10
C ILE A 11 -1.77 -16.38 21.51
N HIS A 12 -2.77 -15.52 21.67
CA HIS A 12 -3.15 -15.03 22.98
C HIS A 12 -3.58 -16.20 23.87
N SER A 13 -2.90 -16.42 24.99
CA SER A 13 -3.09 -17.59 25.85
C SER A 13 -4.51 -17.71 26.42
N THR A 14 -5.15 -16.59 26.76
CA THR A 14 -6.51 -16.56 27.33
C THR A 14 -7.62 -16.67 26.28
N TYR A 15 -7.52 -15.93 25.17
CA TYR A 15 -8.62 -15.74 24.22
C TYR A 15 -8.42 -16.46 22.88
N GLY A 16 -7.22 -16.99 22.62
CA GLY A 16 -6.92 -17.82 21.45
C GLY A 16 -6.81 -17.07 20.12
N TYR A 17 -6.95 -15.74 20.10
CA TYR A 17 -6.75 -14.97 18.86
C TYR A 17 -5.27 -14.87 18.48
N GLY A 18 -5.00 -14.86 17.18
CA GLY A 18 -3.66 -14.69 16.64
C GLY A 18 -3.18 -13.24 16.76
N SER A 19 -1.92 -13.04 17.16
CA SER A 19 -1.30 -11.73 17.17
C SER A 19 -0.99 -11.25 15.75
N GLN A 20 -0.68 -9.96 15.59
CA GLN A 20 -0.19 -9.43 14.31
C GLN A 20 1.08 -10.16 13.84
N GLY A 21 1.94 -10.61 14.78
CA GLY A 21 3.09 -11.45 14.49
C GLY A 21 2.72 -12.78 13.85
N LEU A 22 1.63 -13.42 14.29
CA LEU A 22 1.13 -14.65 13.67
C LEU A 22 0.55 -14.38 12.27
N ILE A 23 -0.22 -13.30 12.11
CA ILE A 23 -0.77 -12.90 10.81
C ILE A 23 0.38 -12.65 9.82
N ASN A 24 1.38 -11.87 10.22
CA ASN A 24 2.55 -11.57 9.41
C ASN A 24 3.37 -12.84 9.10
N LEU A 25 3.49 -13.77 10.06
CA LEU A 25 4.15 -15.05 9.81
C LEU A 25 3.44 -15.84 8.70
N MET A 26 2.11 -15.86 8.71
CA MET A 26 1.32 -16.56 7.69
C MET A 26 1.36 -15.88 6.32
N LEU A 27 1.41 -14.54 6.27
CA LEU A 27 1.41 -13.78 5.02
C LEU A 27 2.80 -13.63 4.39
N THR A 28 3.86 -13.58 5.21
CA THR A 28 5.22 -13.18 4.78
C THR A 28 6.29 -14.22 5.09
N GLY A 29 5.96 -15.25 5.87
CA GLY A 29 6.93 -16.21 6.38
C GLY A 29 7.78 -15.68 7.54
N ARG A 30 7.50 -14.48 8.07
CA ARG A 30 8.23 -13.88 9.19
C ARG A 30 7.31 -13.33 10.27
N ALA A 31 7.63 -13.66 11.52
CA ALA A 31 6.91 -13.18 12.70
C ALA A 31 7.46 -11.81 13.13
N VAL A 32 6.90 -10.73 12.58
CA VAL A 32 7.15 -9.34 12.99
C VAL A 32 5.86 -8.72 13.50
N ALA A 33 5.90 -7.87 14.53
CA ALA A 33 4.69 -7.32 15.13
C ALA A 33 4.05 -6.19 14.30
N HIS A 34 4.80 -5.62 13.34
CA HIS A 34 4.47 -4.36 12.71
C HIS A 34 4.07 -4.51 11.25
N VAL A 35 3.30 -3.55 10.74
CA VAL A 35 2.69 -3.59 9.39
C VAL A 35 3.22 -2.53 8.43
N TRP A 36 4.20 -1.72 8.87
CA TRP A 36 4.92 -0.76 8.02
C TRP A 36 6.07 -1.40 7.26
N ASP A 37 6.64 -0.68 6.29
CA ASP A 37 7.78 -1.17 5.51
C ASP A 37 9.10 -1.03 6.25
N HIS A 38 10.01 -1.99 6.03
CA HIS A 38 11.38 -2.04 6.54
C HIS A 38 11.48 -1.83 8.06
N GLU A 39 12.45 -1.06 8.53
CA GLU A 39 12.63 -0.73 9.93
C GLU A 39 12.19 0.71 10.20
N GLN A 40 11.60 0.95 11.36
CA GLN A 40 11.36 2.29 11.88
C GLN A 40 12.06 2.49 13.22
N VAL A 41 12.53 3.72 13.46
CA VAL A 41 13.10 4.10 14.76
C VAL A 41 12.01 4.79 15.57
N VAL A 42 11.50 4.12 16.60
CA VAL A 42 10.45 4.64 17.48
C VAL A 42 11.02 4.74 18.89
N GLY A 43 11.10 5.95 19.45
CA GLY A 43 11.63 6.18 20.80
C GLY A 43 13.08 5.71 20.98
N GLY A 44 13.89 5.71 19.92
CA GLY A 44 15.27 5.23 19.94
C GLY A 44 15.44 3.71 19.77
N LEU A 45 14.34 2.96 19.62
CA LEU A 45 14.35 1.52 19.32
C LEU A 45 14.16 1.31 17.81
N ARG A 46 14.94 0.38 17.23
CA ARG A 46 14.73 -0.08 15.86
C ARG A 46 13.72 -1.23 15.87
N LEU A 47 12.58 -1.00 15.24
CA LEU A 47 11.46 -1.94 15.18
C LEU A 47 11.29 -2.42 13.73
N ARG A 48 11.15 -3.73 13.56
CA ARG A 48 11.07 -4.36 12.22
C ARG A 48 9.62 -4.48 11.75
N GLY A 49 9.37 -3.96 10.57
CA GLY A 49 8.17 -4.19 9.79
C GLY A 49 8.38 -5.21 8.68
N ILE A 50 7.68 -5.01 7.57
CA ILE A 50 7.65 -5.89 6.41
C ILE A 50 8.85 -5.59 5.51
N GLU A 51 9.62 -6.61 5.15
CA GLU A 51 10.91 -6.39 4.45
C GLU A 51 10.76 -6.17 2.94
N ASN A 52 9.73 -6.73 2.32
CA ASN A 52 9.52 -6.69 0.88
C ASN A 52 8.04 -6.85 0.53
N GLN A 53 7.70 -6.51 -0.71
CA GLN A 53 6.38 -6.75 -1.28
C GLN A 53 5.97 -8.22 -1.17
N ASN A 54 4.76 -8.47 -0.67
CA ASN A 54 4.22 -9.81 -0.48
C ASN A 54 3.31 -10.25 -1.62
N ASP A 55 3.06 -11.56 -1.70
CA ASP A 55 2.13 -12.12 -2.68
C ASP A 55 0.67 -11.76 -2.36
N ILE A 56 0.35 -11.66 -1.06
CA ILE A 56 -0.96 -11.31 -0.51
C ILE A 56 -0.84 -10.03 0.31
N GLY A 57 -1.78 -9.12 0.11
CA GLY A 57 -1.81 -7.84 0.80
C GLY A 57 -2.49 -7.92 2.17
N PHE A 58 -2.34 -6.86 2.95
CA PHE A 58 -3.01 -6.71 4.23
C PHE A 58 -3.53 -5.29 4.36
N LEU A 59 -4.78 -5.14 4.78
CA LEU A 59 -5.37 -3.85 5.14
C LEU A 59 -6.09 -4.03 6.48
N THR A 60 -6.20 -2.96 7.25
CA THR A 60 -6.88 -3.01 8.54
C THR A 60 -7.64 -1.73 8.80
N ILE A 61 -8.82 -1.85 9.40
CA ILE A 61 -9.60 -0.69 9.86
C ILE A 61 -8.87 0.09 10.95
N MET A 62 -7.91 -0.54 11.65
CA MET A 62 -7.06 0.11 12.66
C MET A 62 -6.27 1.27 12.08
N GLU A 63 -5.94 1.24 10.79
CA GLU A 63 -5.25 2.34 10.11
C GLU A 63 -6.15 3.57 9.95
N HIS A 64 -7.42 3.37 9.58
CA HIS A 64 -8.40 4.46 9.55
C HIS A 64 -8.58 5.10 10.94
N MET A 65 -8.57 4.28 11.99
CA MET A 65 -8.64 4.73 13.38
C MET A 65 -7.31 5.30 13.92
N GLN A 66 -6.28 5.41 13.08
CA GLN A 66 -4.96 5.98 13.41
C GLN A 66 -4.18 5.20 14.47
N TYR A 67 -4.49 3.91 14.69
CA TYR A 67 -3.73 3.05 15.59
C TYR A 67 -2.44 2.51 14.96
N CYS A 68 -2.39 2.42 13.63
CA CYS A 68 -1.20 2.01 12.89
C CYS A 68 -1.17 2.66 11.50
N THR A 69 -0.03 2.56 10.83
CA THR A 69 0.12 2.92 9.42
C THR A 69 0.57 1.67 8.67
N VAL A 70 -0.22 1.24 7.68
CA VAL A 70 0.11 0.05 6.88
C VAL A 70 1.05 0.49 5.75
N GLY A 71 2.15 -0.25 5.61
CA GLY A 71 3.18 -0.01 4.61
C GLY A 71 2.75 -0.35 3.19
N SER A 72 3.50 0.16 2.22
CA SER A 72 3.27 -0.05 0.80
C SER A 72 3.40 -1.52 0.39
N PHE A 73 4.24 -2.30 1.07
CA PHE A 73 4.44 -3.72 0.76
C PHE A 73 3.21 -4.59 1.05
N TYR A 74 2.36 -4.15 1.97
CA TYR A 74 1.07 -4.77 2.24
C TYR A 74 -0.07 -4.16 1.45
N LYS A 75 -0.05 -2.85 1.23
CA LYS A 75 -1.08 -2.20 0.41
C LYS A 75 -0.99 -2.63 -1.04
N ASN A 76 0.20 -2.87 -1.57
CA ASN A 76 0.44 -3.22 -2.96
C ASN A 76 1.04 -4.63 -3.05
N PRO A 77 0.24 -5.70 -2.95
CA PRO A 77 0.73 -7.06 -3.15
C PRO A 77 1.00 -7.39 -4.62
N LYS A 78 1.64 -8.53 -4.90
CA LYS A 78 1.85 -9.04 -6.27
C LYS A 78 0.59 -9.63 -6.91
N HIS A 79 -0.39 -10.00 -6.10
CA HIS A 79 -1.68 -10.50 -6.55
C HIS A 79 -2.80 -9.68 -5.91
N PRO A 80 -3.89 -9.38 -6.63
CA PRO A 80 -4.98 -8.53 -6.16
C PRO A 80 -5.86 -9.26 -5.15
N VAL A 81 -5.25 -9.64 -4.03
CA VAL A 81 -5.81 -10.37 -2.90
C VAL A 81 -5.29 -9.71 -1.64
N TRP A 82 -6.19 -9.29 -0.76
CA TRP A 82 -5.89 -8.66 0.51
C TRP A 82 -6.63 -9.38 1.63
N VAL A 83 -5.94 -9.63 2.73
CA VAL A 83 -6.60 -9.90 4.00
C VAL A 83 -7.01 -8.56 4.60
N LEU A 84 -8.30 -8.43 4.92
CA LEU A 84 -8.83 -7.28 5.66
C LEU A 84 -9.01 -7.68 7.12
N ALA A 85 -8.42 -6.90 8.04
CA ALA A 85 -8.52 -7.14 9.47
C ALA A 85 -9.41 -6.11 10.16
N SER A 86 -10.33 -6.61 10.99
CA SER A 86 -10.97 -5.86 12.06
C SER A 86 -10.29 -6.14 13.40
N GLU A 87 -10.90 -5.70 14.50
CA GLU A 87 -10.45 -6.04 15.85
C GLU A 87 -10.58 -7.54 16.16
N THR A 88 -11.56 -8.22 15.58
CA THR A 88 -11.95 -9.58 16.00
C THR A 88 -12.01 -10.60 14.87
N HIS A 89 -11.91 -10.15 13.62
CA HIS A 89 -12.15 -11.02 12.47
C HIS A 89 -11.26 -10.66 11.28
N LEU A 90 -10.94 -11.70 10.48
CA LEU A 90 -10.17 -11.58 9.26
C LEU A 90 -11.06 -11.99 8.09
N THR A 91 -11.09 -11.17 7.06
CA THR A 91 -11.83 -11.44 5.82
C THR A 91 -10.90 -11.31 4.61
N VAL A 92 -11.34 -11.77 3.45
CA VAL A 92 -10.54 -11.71 2.22
C VAL A 92 -11.26 -10.81 1.21
N LEU A 93 -10.52 -9.87 0.65
CA LEU A 93 -10.93 -9.05 -0.48
C LEU A 93 -10.05 -9.41 -1.68
N PHE A 94 -10.62 -9.54 -2.86
CA PHE A 94 -9.84 -9.75 -4.08
C PHE A 94 -10.49 -9.13 -5.31
N SER A 95 -9.72 -9.05 -6.39
CA SER A 95 -10.18 -8.68 -7.73
C SER A 95 -9.52 -9.58 -8.76
N PHE A 96 -10.07 -9.60 -9.97
CA PHE A 96 -9.37 -10.18 -11.13
C PHE A 96 -8.57 -9.13 -11.90
N GLU A 97 -8.71 -7.84 -11.58
CA GLU A 97 -7.92 -6.76 -12.17
C GLU A 97 -6.50 -6.77 -11.60
N ARG A 98 -5.54 -7.23 -12.40
CA ARG A 98 -4.14 -7.37 -12.00
C ARG A 98 -3.47 -6.02 -11.75
N ARG A 99 -3.92 -4.95 -12.40
CA ARG A 99 -3.36 -3.60 -12.20
C ARG A 99 -3.58 -3.04 -10.79
N LEU A 100 -4.50 -3.63 -10.01
CA LEU A 100 -4.68 -3.28 -8.60
C LEU A 100 -3.55 -3.80 -7.70
N ALA A 101 -2.80 -4.78 -8.21
CA ALA A 101 -1.70 -5.47 -7.55
C ALA A 101 -0.56 -5.63 -8.56
N ALA A 102 -0.06 -4.48 -9.03
CA ALA A 102 1.18 -4.46 -9.74
C ALA A 102 2.34 -4.57 -8.72
N PRO A 103 3.42 -5.30 -9.05
CA PRO A 103 4.74 -4.96 -8.52
C PRO A 103 4.93 -3.45 -8.62
N GLU A 104 5.55 -2.81 -7.62
CA GLU A 104 5.97 -1.41 -7.75
C GLU A 104 6.67 -1.29 -9.11
N THR A 105 6.05 -0.59 -10.06
CA THR A 105 6.61 -0.43 -11.39
C THR A 105 7.90 0.36 -11.25
N ALA A 106 8.82 0.23 -12.21
CA ALA A 106 10.04 1.04 -12.18
C ALA A 106 9.72 2.54 -12.08
N GLY A 107 8.60 2.98 -12.68
CA GLY A 107 8.08 4.33 -12.53
C GLY A 107 7.59 4.67 -11.13
N GLU A 108 6.77 3.83 -10.49
CA GLU A 108 6.31 4.05 -9.11
C GLU A 108 7.47 4.05 -8.10
N SER A 109 8.45 3.17 -8.30
CA SER A 109 9.67 3.11 -7.49
C SER A 109 10.50 4.39 -7.64
N ALA A 110 10.69 4.82 -8.89
CA ALA A 110 11.41 6.05 -9.18
C ALA A 110 10.68 7.28 -8.64
N GLU A 111 9.34 7.32 -8.67
CA GLU A 111 8.55 8.39 -8.05
C GLU A 111 8.72 8.41 -6.52
N ARG A 112 8.67 7.26 -5.84
CA ARG A 112 8.91 7.16 -4.40
C ARG A 112 10.32 7.61 -4.03
N ILE A 113 11.31 7.17 -4.81
CA ILE A 113 12.71 7.57 -4.65
C ILE A 113 12.82 9.08 -4.84
N PHE A 114 12.29 9.63 -5.93
CA PHE A 114 12.27 11.07 -6.17
C PHE A 114 11.67 11.84 -4.98
N ARG A 115 10.52 11.39 -4.46
CA ARG A 115 9.86 12.00 -3.29
C ARG A 115 10.69 11.91 -2.01
N SER A 116 11.56 10.91 -1.86
CA SER A 116 12.48 10.83 -0.72
C SER A 116 13.54 11.96 -0.71
N PHE A 117 13.78 12.59 -1.87
CA PHE A 117 14.64 13.77 -2.03
C PHE A 117 13.83 15.09 -2.03
N ASP A 118 12.51 15.03 -1.87
CA ASP A 118 11.59 16.17 -1.73
C ASP A 118 10.93 16.13 -0.33
N PRO A 119 11.65 16.53 0.73
CA PRO A 119 11.15 16.44 2.11
C PRO A 119 9.96 17.38 2.37
N GLU A 120 9.73 18.37 1.51
CA GLU A 120 8.64 19.33 1.63
C GLU A 120 7.38 18.91 0.82
N GLY A 121 7.49 17.92 -0.06
CA GLY A 121 6.38 17.38 -0.84
C GLY A 121 5.86 18.34 -1.92
N ASN A 122 6.74 19.21 -2.46
CA ASN A 122 6.39 20.22 -3.45
C ASN A 122 6.35 19.68 -4.90
N ASN A 123 6.64 18.39 -5.11
CA ASN A 123 6.77 17.71 -6.40
C ASN A 123 7.95 18.21 -7.26
N PHE A 124 9.02 18.68 -6.62
CA PHE A 124 10.28 19.03 -7.28
C PHE A 124 11.50 18.73 -6.39
N ILE A 125 12.65 18.54 -7.01
CA ILE A 125 13.95 18.39 -6.33
C ILE A 125 14.95 19.44 -6.84
N PRO A 126 15.99 19.77 -6.06
CA PRO A 126 17.11 20.54 -6.55
C PRO A 126 17.81 19.81 -7.72
N SER A 127 18.16 20.54 -8.77
CA SER A 127 18.85 20.02 -9.96
C SER A 127 20.19 19.32 -9.64
N ALA A 128 20.83 19.70 -8.53
CA ALA A 128 22.02 19.04 -8.00
C ALA A 128 21.77 17.58 -7.54
N ALA A 129 20.57 17.26 -7.06
CA ALA A 129 20.21 15.93 -6.52
C ALA A 129 19.91 14.89 -7.62
N LEU A 130 19.84 15.30 -8.90
CA LEU A 130 19.48 14.41 -10.01
C LEU A 130 20.35 13.14 -10.07
N GLN A 131 21.66 13.26 -9.85
CA GLN A 131 22.57 12.11 -9.92
C GLN A 131 22.24 11.06 -8.85
N ASP A 132 21.99 11.50 -7.63
CA ASP A 132 21.69 10.61 -6.50
C ASP A 132 20.33 9.93 -6.70
N VAL A 133 19.34 10.66 -7.25
CA VAL A 133 18.03 10.11 -7.61
C VAL A 133 18.16 9.04 -8.70
N LEU A 134 18.92 9.31 -9.77
CA LEU A 134 19.14 8.33 -10.85
C LEU A 134 19.87 7.09 -10.33
N CYS A 135 20.89 7.26 -9.49
CA CYS A 135 21.62 6.15 -8.86
C CYS A 135 20.69 5.31 -7.97
N ALA A 136 19.90 5.96 -7.12
CA ALA A 136 18.97 5.27 -6.22
C ALA A 136 17.85 4.55 -6.98
N ALA A 137 17.39 5.09 -8.11
CA ALA A 137 16.38 4.52 -9.00
C ALA A 137 16.91 3.45 -9.97
N ASP A 138 18.19 3.06 -9.85
CA ASP A 138 18.86 2.10 -10.74
C ASP A 138 18.82 2.53 -12.23
N LEU A 139 18.93 3.84 -12.47
CA LEU A 139 19.04 4.46 -13.78
C LEU A 139 20.49 4.87 -14.08
N VAL A 140 20.78 5.19 -15.35
CA VAL A 140 22.13 5.63 -15.78
C VAL A 140 22.52 6.92 -15.04
N SER A 141 23.56 6.84 -14.21
CA SER A 141 24.02 7.93 -13.33
C SER A 141 25.45 8.42 -13.64
N GLU A 142 25.94 8.16 -14.85
CA GLU A 142 27.26 8.65 -15.28
C GLU A 142 27.27 10.19 -15.42
N PRO A 143 28.29 10.90 -14.92
CA PRO A 143 28.30 12.37 -14.85
C PRO A 143 27.98 13.08 -16.16
N GLU A 144 28.47 12.56 -17.29
CA GLU A 144 28.25 13.13 -18.63
C GLU A 144 26.78 13.00 -19.07
N TYR A 145 26.16 11.85 -18.80
CA TYR A 145 24.74 11.62 -19.09
C TYR A 145 23.84 12.43 -18.16
N VAL A 146 24.18 12.51 -16.87
CA VAL A 146 23.43 13.30 -15.89
C VAL A 146 23.43 14.78 -16.28
N GLU A 147 24.56 15.34 -16.71
CA GLU A 147 24.63 16.73 -17.15
C GLU A 147 23.80 16.99 -18.42
N LEU A 148 23.73 16.03 -19.34
CA LEU A 148 22.83 16.10 -20.50
C LEU A 148 21.36 16.12 -20.06
N MET A 149 20.96 15.20 -19.18
CA MET A 149 19.59 15.12 -18.67
C MET A 149 19.23 16.35 -17.82
N ARG A 150 20.18 16.87 -17.04
CA ARG A 150 20.00 18.10 -16.27
C ARG A 150 19.66 19.28 -17.16
N ARG A 151 20.40 19.48 -18.25
CA ARG A 151 20.11 20.54 -19.23
C ARG A 151 18.76 20.37 -19.92
N LYS A 152 18.29 19.13 -20.08
CA LYS A 152 16.99 18.82 -20.67
C LYS A 152 15.84 19.12 -19.69
N LEU A 153 15.96 18.64 -18.46
CA LEU A 153 14.92 18.72 -17.43
C LEU A 153 14.84 20.09 -16.76
N ASP A 154 15.95 20.82 -16.71
CA ASP A 154 16.07 22.19 -16.18
C ASP A 154 16.52 23.16 -17.29
N SER A 155 15.78 23.14 -18.42
CA SER A 155 16.12 23.93 -19.61
C SER A 155 16.06 25.45 -19.39
N GLU A 156 15.29 25.90 -18.41
CA GLU A 156 15.20 27.30 -18.00
C GLU A 156 16.24 27.70 -16.94
N ASN A 157 17.08 26.76 -16.49
CA ASN A 157 18.14 26.94 -15.49
C ASN A 157 17.61 27.56 -14.18
N LEU A 158 16.45 27.06 -13.73
CA LEU A 158 15.78 27.42 -12.48
C LEU A 158 16.43 26.74 -11.27
N GLY A 159 17.26 25.72 -11.51
CA GLY A 159 17.94 24.96 -10.46
C GLY A 159 17.05 23.88 -9.84
N ILE A 160 15.91 23.56 -10.45
CA ILE A 160 14.93 22.57 -9.98
C ILE A 160 14.52 21.63 -11.10
N ILE A 161 14.11 20.41 -10.74
CA ILE A 161 13.56 19.41 -11.65
C ILE A 161 12.18 19.01 -11.12
N LEU A 162 11.17 19.06 -11.99
CA LEU A 162 9.79 18.69 -11.66
C LEU A 162 9.62 17.18 -11.71
N LEU A 163 8.84 16.62 -10.79
CA LEU A 163 8.47 15.19 -10.80
C LEU A 163 7.80 14.79 -12.11
N SER A 164 6.90 15.63 -12.64
CA SER A 164 6.22 15.37 -13.92
C SER A 164 7.20 15.25 -15.09
N ALA A 165 8.13 16.19 -15.21
CA ALA A 165 9.14 16.18 -16.27
C ALA A 165 10.08 14.97 -16.16
N PHE A 166 10.48 14.60 -14.94
CA PHE A 166 11.27 13.40 -14.69
C PHE A 166 10.53 12.13 -15.11
N MET A 167 9.26 11.98 -14.70
CA MET A 167 8.47 10.80 -15.02
C MET A 167 8.18 10.66 -16.52
N ASP A 168 7.87 11.77 -17.20
CA ASP A 168 7.61 11.77 -18.64
C ASP A 168 8.87 11.40 -19.46
N GLU A 169 10.06 11.77 -18.97
CA GLU A 169 11.32 11.47 -19.64
C GLU A 169 11.78 10.02 -19.45
N PHE A 170 11.81 9.53 -18.21
CA PHE A 170 12.40 8.22 -17.90
C PHE A 170 11.41 7.07 -17.94
N PHE A 171 10.11 7.35 -17.81
CA PHE A 171 9.06 6.33 -17.70
C PHE A 171 7.86 6.61 -18.63
N PRO A 172 8.08 6.89 -19.93
CA PRO A 172 7.02 7.28 -20.85
C PRO A 172 6.01 6.14 -21.02
N GLY A 173 4.72 6.47 -20.86
CA GLY A 173 3.63 5.51 -21.07
C GLY A 173 3.48 4.46 -19.97
N SER A 174 4.11 4.64 -18.80
CA SER A 174 3.78 3.83 -17.62
C SER A 174 2.28 4.01 -17.32
N GLU A 175 1.48 2.97 -17.54
CA GLU A 175 0.05 2.98 -17.21
C GLU A 175 -0.07 3.28 -15.71
N ARG A 176 -0.68 4.44 -15.41
CA ARG A 176 -0.71 4.98 -14.05
C ARG A 176 -1.72 4.18 -13.21
N GLY A 177 -1.21 3.38 -12.30
CA GLY A 177 -1.96 2.86 -11.16
C GLY A 177 -3.20 2.02 -11.49
N ALA A 178 -4.11 1.97 -10.52
CA ALA A 178 -5.37 1.25 -10.61
C ALA A 178 -6.31 1.91 -11.65
N PRO A 179 -7.09 1.12 -12.42
CA PRO A 179 -8.10 1.69 -13.30
C PRO A 179 -9.17 2.46 -12.53
N ASP A 180 -9.79 3.44 -13.21
CA ASP A 180 -10.85 4.28 -12.63
C ASP A 180 -12.05 3.47 -12.11
N THR A 181 -12.31 2.30 -12.69
CA THR A 181 -13.35 1.38 -12.22
C THR A 181 -12.87 -0.05 -12.24
N PHE A 182 -13.25 -0.84 -11.23
CA PHE A 182 -12.91 -2.25 -11.12
C PHE A 182 -13.93 -3.02 -10.28
N THR A 183 -13.88 -4.35 -10.35
CA THR A 183 -14.74 -5.23 -9.55
C THR A 183 -13.99 -5.76 -8.35
N LEU A 184 -14.65 -5.76 -7.19
CA LEU A 184 -14.16 -6.36 -5.95
C LEU A 184 -15.04 -7.54 -5.56
N HIS A 185 -14.41 -8.54 -4.96
CA HIS A 185 -15.06 -9.69 -4.35
C HIS A 185 -14.64 -9.78 -2.88
N HIS A 186 -15.59 -10.01 -1.99
CA HIS A 186 -15.36 -10.14 -0.56
C HIS A 186 -15.81 -11.52 -0.07
N TYR A 187 -14.94 -12.18 0.69
CA TYR A 187 -15.21 -13.42 1.40
C TYR A 187 -15.10 -13.19 2.90
N ASN A 188 -16.23 -13.33 3.61
CA ASN A 188 -16.27 -13.09 5.05
C ASN A 188 -15.73 -14.29 5.85
N GLY A 189 -15.72 -15.52 5.33
CA GLY A 189 -15.12 -16.67 6.04
C GLY A 189 -15.96 -17.30 7.14
N LEU A 190 -17.04 -16.65 7.61
CA LEU A 190 -17.94 -17.21 8.61
C LEU A 190 -18.93 -18.22 8.00
N SER A 191 -19.27 -19.28 8.76
CA SER A 191 -20.23 -20.30 8.32
C SER A 191 -21.59 -19.73 7.94
N ARG A 192 -22.05 -18.67 8.64
CA ARG A 192 -23.31 -17.97 8.32
C ARG A 192 -23.31 -17.33 6.93
N SER A 193 -22.14 -17.01 6.40
CA SER A 193 -21.94 -16.43 5.08
C SER A 193 -21.83 -17.49 3.97
N ASN A 194 -21.86 -18.78 4.32
CA ASN A 194 -21.66 -19.92 3.42
C ASN A 194 -22.87 -20.87 3.43
N PRO A 195 -24.03 -20.45 2.87
CA PRO A 195 -25.23 -21.28 2.85
C PRO A 195 -24.98 -22.61 2.13
N GLY A 196 -25.45 -23.70 2.73
CA GLY A 196 -25.24 -25.05 2.19
C GLY A 196 -23.77 -25.50 2.18
N GLY A 197 -22.91 -24.88 2.98
CA GLY A 197 -21.48 -25.22 3.06
C GLY A 197 -20.67 -24.85 1.82
N ARG A 198 -21.22 -24.00 0.95
CA ARG A 198 -20.54 -23.51 -0.26
C ARG A 198 -19.96 -22.14 0.01
N VAL A 199 -18.76 -21.90 -0.50
CA VAL A 199 -18.12 -20.59 -0.47
C VAL A 199 -18.96 -19.61 -1.27
N VAL A 200 -19.37 -18.52 -0.63
CA VAL A 200 -20.11 -17.43 -1.29
C VAL A 200 -19.33 -16.12 -1.12
N TYR A 201 -19.20 -15.39 -2.22
CA TYR A 201 -18.57 -14.08 -2.26
C TYR A 201 -19.63 -13.00 -2.43
N ARG A 202 -19.40 -11.83 -1.84
CA ARG A 202 -20.13 -10.61 -2.19
C ARG A 202 -19.34 -9.85 -3.24
N THR A 203 -20.02 -9.39 -4.29
CA THR A 203 -19.40 -8.65 -5.39
C THR A 203 -19.78 -7.18 -5.32
N GLY A 204 -18.82 -6.30 -5.59
CA GLY A 204 -19.02 -4.86 -5.59
C GLY A 204 -18.29 -4.20 -6.76
N ARG A 205 -18.88 -3.13 -7.27
CA ARG A 205 -18.29 -2.28 -8.31
C ARG A 205 -17.66 -1.07 -7.64
N ALA A 206 -16.35 -0.95 -7.78
CA ALA A 206 -15.56 0.15 -7.25
C ALA A 206 -15.29 1.19 -8.33
N ALA A 207 -15.29 2.46 -7.93
CA ALA A 207 -14.84 3.59 -8.75
C ALA A 207 -13.88 4.46 -7.94
N LEU A 208 -12.79 4.90 -8.57
CA LEU A 208 -11.87 5.90 -8.02
C LEU A 208 -12.34 7.27 -8.48
N LEU A 209 -12.81 8.09 -7.54
CA LEU A 209 -13.31 9.43 -7.83
C LEU A 209 -12.15 10.42 -8.00
N GLU A 210 -12.36 11.45 -8.83
CA GLU A 210 -11.36 12.50 -9.07
C GLU A 210 -11.04 13.33 -7.81
N CYS A 211 -12.01 13.43 -6.89
CA CYS A 211 -11.84 14.08 -5.60
C CYS A 211 -12.18 13.09 -4.48
N PRO A 212 -11.31 12.91 -3.47
CA PRO A 212 -11.64 12.11 -2.31
C PRO A 212 -12.81 12.77 -1.58
N MET A 213 -14.00 12.21 -1.77
CA MET A 213 -15.17 12.65 -1.02
C MET A 213 -14.95 12.27 0.44
N ARG A 214 -14.49 13.23 1.25
CA ARG A 214 -14.48 13.13 2.72
C ARG A 214 -15.89 13.25 3.30
N ALA A 215 -16.88 12.61 2.66
CA ALA A 215 -18.15 12.40 3.33
C ALA A 215 -17.84 11.51 4.55
N ALA A 216 -18.26 11.94 5.74
CA ALA A 216 -18.10 11.16 6.96
C ALA A 216 -18.96 9.90 6.88
N THR A 217 -18.43 8.87 6.22
CA THR A 217 -19.04 7.54 6.18
C THR A 217 -18.62 6.77 7.41
N THR A 218 -19.57 6.05 8.01
CA THR A 218 -19.33 5.16 9.14
C THR A 218 -19.19 3.70 8.70
N ASP A 219 -19.20 3.43 7.39
CA ASP A 219 -19.04 2.09 6.84
C ASP A 219 -17.59 1.58 7.06
N PRO A 220 -17.38 0.55 7.91
CA PRO A 220 -16.05 0.01 8.18
C PRO A 220 -15.37 -0.57 6.93
N MET A 221 -16.15 -1.14 6.00
CA MET A 221 -15.58 -1.68 4.77
C MET A 221 -15.00 -0.53 3.94
N LEU A 222 -15.82 0.47 3.62
CA LEU A 222 -15.40 1.60 2.79
C LEU A 222 -14.23 2.37 3.40
N THR A 223 -14.31 2.68 4.70
CA THR A 223 -13.23 3.40 5.41
C THR A 223 -11.91 2.61 5.45
N CYS A 224 -11.97 1.27 5.55
CA CYS A 224 -10.78 0.43 5.42
C CYS A 224 -10.21 0.46 3.98
N LEU A 225 -11.05 0.36 2.96
CA LEU A 225 -10.58 0.46 1.56
C LEU A 225 -9.96 1.81 1.23
N GLN A 226 -10.49 2.89 1.83
CA GLN A 226 -9.99 4.25 1.68
C GLN A 226 -8.57 4.45 2.21
N THR A 227 -8.05 3.56 3.08
CA THR A 227 -6.65 3.65 3.51
C THR A 227 -5.67 3.23 2.41
N LYS A 228 -6.12 2.44 1.43
CA LYS A 228 -5.37 2.11 0.20
C LYS A 228 -5.76 3.00 -0.97
N TRP A 229 -7.05 3.20 -1.19
CA TRP A 229 -7.59 3.99 -2.30
C TRP A 229 -8.39 5.18 -1.76
N PRO A 230 -7.77 6.33 -1.49
CA PRO A 230 -8.42 7.43 -0.76
C PRO A 230 -9.71 7.97 -1.36
N SER A 231 -9.88 7.85 -2.68
CA SER A 231 -11.07 8.30 -3.41
C SER A 231 -11.98 7.17 -3.88
N ILE A 232 -11.81 5.95 -3.35
CA ILE A 232 -12.68 4.83 -3.71
C ILE A 232 -14.10 5.05 -3.18
N ASP A 233 -15.06 4.73 -4.04
CA ASP A 233 -16.44 4.45 -3.67
C ASP A 233 -16.81 3.06 -4.19
N VAL A 234 -17.69 2.35 -3.47
CA VAL A 234 -18.05 0.97 -3.81
C VAL A 234 -19.55 0.74 -3.68
N VAL A 235 -20.15 0.25 -4.77
CA VAL A 235 -21.54 -0.19 -4.80
C VAL A 235 -21.58 -1.71 -4.81
N TRP A 236 -22.05 -2.29 -3.71
CA TRP A 236 -22.22 -3.75 -3.57
C TRP A 236 -23.51 -4.22 -4.22
N ASP A 237 -23.48 -5.38 -4.89
CA ASP A 237 -24.62 -5.89 -5.67
C ASP A 237 -25.87 -6.16 -4.80
N ASP A 238 -25.66 -6.50 -3.52
CA ASP A 238 -26.73 -6.72 -2.54
C ASP A 238 -27.28 -5.41 -1.93
N GLY A 239 -26.76 -4.25 -2.34
CA GLY A 239 -27.12 -2.93 -1.81
C GLY A 239 -26.65 -2.66 -0.37
N GLN A 240 -25.89 -3.56 0.25
CA GLN A 240 -25.35 -3.43 1.60
C GLN A 240 -23.87 -3.79 1.63
N SER A 241 -23.09 -2.98 2.32
CA SER A 241 -21.67 -3.24 2.55
C SER A 241 -21.45 -4.55 3.33
N PRO A 242 -20.48 -5.39 2.92
CA PRO A 242 -20.09 -6.57 3.69
C PRO A 242 -19.51 -6.16 5.05
N SER A 243 -19.84 -6.95 6.07
CA SER A 243 -19.26 -6.79 7.39
C SER A 243 -17.79 -7.23 7.41
N LEU A 244 -16.95 -6.45 8.09
CA LEU A 244 -15.60 -6.85 8.47
C LEU A 244 -15.58 -7.71 9.76
N ASN A 245 -16.75 -7.91 10.41
CA ASN A 245 -16.99 -8.75 11.59
C ASN A 245 -17.99 -9.91 11.32
#